data_AF-A0A2V3JB66-F1
#
_entry.id   AF-A0A2V3JB66-F1
#
_cell.length_a   1.000
_cell.length_b   1.000
_cell.length_c   1.000
_cell.angle_alpha   90.00
_cell.angle_beta   90.00
_cell.angle_gamma   90.00
#
_symmetry.space_group_name_H-M   'P 1'
#
loop_
_entity.id
_entity.type
_entity.pdbx_description
1 polymer ?
#
loop_
_entity_poly.entity_id
_entity_poly.type
_entity_poly.pdbx_seq_one_letter_code
_entity_poly.pdbx_strand_id
1 'polypeptide(L)'
;MAGDTDAEVSGAEQKRGKVVQVIFGCGRMGYAVAKELKRCGSDVVIVDIDDKKVELLKEEDFIAFVGDISDPDTVEVIKSEGTPEVVFVMSSNGEVNRKAARNIKEKLPDAQLVVRAIEPGDKEALKELDVDVILAIPDLTAKTALDYLERMKFRKKAKKLTQIIGEIKKKPDGKLGIVVHDSPDPDAIASGLALKQIARQVGVPADILYRGEIGHHVNRAFVNILGIEMRRIEREDDLRSYAKLALVDASVPGANNPLTDKNDVSIIIDHHVANDKGKVHAEFIDIQTDSGATSTIMTRYLRELGIPVDKILATALLHGIRTDTSGFKRETHPADFYAAAFLHLRADKELLDQIETPPMSTEMLNVVGGAIQHKKIKGSYLITSVGVVANRDAIPQAADYLLNLEGISTVVVIGLCEDMICVSGRSKDIRVNIGDAFVRAFGDIGSAGGHATMAAAQLPLGIFKGVKDKETIMQLAEDAVSRRFLSVMKEEKSE
;
A
#
# COMPACT_ATOMS: atom_id res chain seq x y z
N MET A 1 50.82 35.64 55.67
CA MET A 1 49.68 34.93 56.29
C MET A 1 49.06 34.06 55.21
N ALA A 2 48.92 32.76 55.52
CA ALA A 2 48.23 31.69 54.77
C ALA A 2 48.70 31.45 53.31
N GLY A 3 49.28 30.32 52.90
CA GLY A 3 49.37 28.98 53.48
C GLY A 3 48.26 28.07 52.96
N ASP A 4 48.64 27.15 52.05
CA ASP A 4 48.09 25.80 51.80
C ASP A 4 46.60 25.67 51.39
N THR A 5 46.15 24.79 50.49
CA THR A 5 46.59 23.43 50.10
C THR A 5 45.99 23.05 48.74
N ASP A 6 46.81 22.43 47.89
CA ASP A 6 46.35 21.46 46.89
C ASP A 6 45.63 20.29 47.59
N ALA A 7 44.44 19.96 47.15
CA ALA A 7 43.74 18.75 47.56
C ALA A 7 43.58 17.83 46.34
N GLU A 8 44.48 16.86 46.26
CA GLU A 8 44.29 15.60 45.55
C GLU A 8 42.95 14.98 45.97
N VAL A 9 42.02 14.82 45.02
CA VAL A 9 40.88 13.92 45.20
C VAL A 9 41.21 12.65 44.42
N SER A 10 42.01 11.79 45.06
CA SER A 10 42.18 10.40 44.66
C SER A 10 40.97 9.58 45.11
N GLY A 11 40.43 8.80 44.18
CA GLY A 11 39.94 7.45 44.42
C GLY A 11 38.80 7.27 45.41
N ALA A 12 37.57 7.22 44.90
CA ALA A 12 36.55 6.21 45.24
C ALA A 12 35.19 6.57 44.61
N GLU A 13 35.11 6.65 43.28
CA GLU A 13 33.81 6.44 42.64
C GLU A 13 33.50 4.94 42.68
N GLN A 14 32.59 4.58 43.56
CA GLN A 14 31.96 3.27 43.62
C GLN A 14 31.47 2.87 42.23
N LYS A 15 32.12 1.84 41.64
CA LYS A 15 31.66 1.09 40.45
C LYS A 15 30.25 0.53 40.68
N ARG A 16 29.21 1.33 40.48
CA ARG A 16 27.84 0.85 40.29
C ARG A 16 27.71 0.34 38.84
N GLY A 17 27.84 -0.97 38.69
CA GLY A 17 27.37 -1.81 37.58
C GLY A 17 27.47 -1.24 36.17
N LYS A 18 28.69 -1.14 35.63
CA LYS A 18 28.89 -0.86 34.19
C LYS A 18 28.23 -1.98 33.39
N VAL A 19 27.29 -1.64 32.50
CA VAL A 19 26.66 -2.62 31.59
C VAL A 19 27.61 -2.90 30.43
N VAL A 20 27.79 -4.17 30.09
CA VAL A 20 28.71 -4.58 29.02
C VAL A 20 28.04 -5.50 28.01
N GLN A 21 28.48 -5.39 26.76
CA GLN A 21 28.14 -6.28 25.67
C GLN A 21 29.26 -7.31 25.53
N VAL A 22 28.94 -8.60 25.54
CA VAL A 22 29.97 -9.65 25.58
C VAL A 22 30.01 -10.40 24.25
N ILE A 23 31.22 -10.68 23.74
CA ILE A 23 31.43 -11.46 22.51
C ILE A 23 32.29 -12.67 22.83
N PHE A 24 31.70 -13.86 22.73
CA PHE A 24 32.33 -15.16 22.86
C PHE A 24 32.68 -15.71 21.47
N GLY A 25 33.97 -15.82 21.17
CA GLY A 25 34.49 -16.21 19.86
C GLY A 25 34.59 -15.03 18.89
N CYS A 26 35.75 -14.38 18.86
CA CYS A 26 36.08 -13.23 18.03
C CYS A 26 36.79 -13.63 16.73
N GLY A 27 36.17 -14.55 15.99
CA GLY A 27 36.49 -14.73 14.57
C GLY A 27 36.07 -13.52 13.74
N ARG A 28 36.08 -13.64 12.40
CA ARG A 28 35.66 -12.54 11.50
C ARG A 28 34.27 -11.97 11.83
N MET A 29 33.33 -12.84 12.21
CA MET A 29 31.96 -12.43 12.56
C MET A 29 31.91 -11.73 13.93
N GLY A 30 32.54 -12.31 14.95
CA GLY A 30 32.59 -11.71 16.29
C GLY A 30 33.28 -10.34 16.26
N TYR A 31 34.37 -10.21 15.52
CA TYR A 31 35.05 -8.93 15.34
C TYR A 31 34.18 -7.88 14.63
N ALA A 32 33.44 -8.28 13.58
CA ALA A 32 32.53 -7.37 12.89
C ALA A 32 31.42 -6.85 13.82
N VAL A 33 30.86 -7.72 14.67
CA VAL A 33 29.87 -7.33 15.69
C VAL A 33 30.51 -6.40 16.74
N ALA A 34 31.70 -6.73 17.23
CA ALA A 34 32.44 -5.93 18.22
C ALA A 34 32.65 -4.49 17.76
N LYS A 35 33.05 -4.32 16.51
CA LYS A 35 33.33 -3.02 15.90
C LYS A 35 32.07 -2.17 15.77
N GLU A 36 30.95 -2.76 15.34
CA GLU A 36 29.68 -2.05 15.22
C GLU A 36 29.12 -1.65 16.59
N LEU A 37 29.25 -2.52 17.61
CA LEU A 37 28.87 -2.20 18.99
C LEU A 37 29.71 -1.05 19.56
N LYS A 38 31.04 -1.11 19.43
CA LYS A 38 31.94 -0.03 19.85
C LYS A 38 31.62 1.29 19.13
N ARG A 39 31.27 1.26 17.83
CA ARG A 39 30.83 2.45 17.06
C ARG A 39 29.53 3.05 17.59
N CYS A 40 28.63 2.23 18.11
CA CYS A 40 27.39 2.68 18.75
C CYS A 40 27.59 3.16 20.19
N GLY A 41 28.84 3.17 20.71
CA GLY A 41 29.17 3.63 22.06
C GLY A 41 28.98 2.59 23.15
N SER A 42 28.84 1.30 22.80
CA SER A 42 28.75 0.22 23.77
C SER A 42 30.12 -0.21 24.29
N ASP A 43 30.19 -0.54 25.58
CA ASP A 43 31.35 -1.20 26.16
C ASP A 43 31.36 -2.68 25.81
N VAL A 44 32.42 -3.13 25.12
CA VAL A 44 32.52 -4.48 24.57
C VAL A 44 33.60 -5.27 25.28
N VAL A 45 33.22 -6.41 25.85
CA VAL A 45 34.12 -7.41 26.42
C VAL A 45 34.19 -8.61 25.50
N ILE A 46 35.38 -9.04 25.13
CA ILE A 46 35.60 -10.10 24.15
C ILE A 46 36.33 -11.27 24.82
N VAL A 47 35.92 -12.49 24.50
CA VAL A 47 36.64 -13.71 24.86
C VAL A 47 36.93 -14.52 23.60
N ASP A 48 38.20 -14.87 23.40
CA ASP A 48 38.62 -15.78 22.32
C ASP A 48 39.63 -16.79 22.86
N ILE A 49 39.69 -17.98 22.27
CA ILE A 49 40.65 -19.01 22.67
C ILE A 49 42.07 -18.71 22.14
N ASP A 50 42.17 -17.86 21.11
CA ASP A 50 43.43 -17.52 20.45
C ASP A 50 44.08 -16.29 21.09
N ASP A 51 45.12 -16.54 21.88
CA ASP A 51 45.90 -15.52 22.60
C ASP A 51 46.41 -14.40 21.68
N LYS A 52 46.88 -14.75 20.47
CA LYS A 52 47.36 -13.76 19.50
C LYS A 52 46.26 -12.82 19.04
N LYS A 53 45.03 -13.32 18.88
CA LYS A 53 43.89 -12.44 18.55
C LYS A 53 43.54 -11.55 19.72
N VAL A 54 43.60 -12.07 20.95
CA VAL A 54 43.32 -11.30 22.16
C VAL A 54 44.32 -10.14 22.32
N GLU A 55 45.61 -10.37 22.07
CA GLU A 55 46.62 -9.30 22.05
C GLU A 55 46.29 -8.21 21.01
N LEU A 56 45.97 -8.60 19.77
CA LEU A 56 45.59 -7.65 18.72
C LEU A 56 44.31 -6.85 19.06
N LEU A 57 43.31 -7.50 19.68
CA LEU A 57 42.09 -6.82 20.12
C LEU A 57 42.37 -5.78 21.21
N LYS A 58 43.32 -6.05 22.12
CA LYS A 58 43.76 -5.08 23.14
C LYS A 58 44.49 -3.90 22.51
N GLU A 59 45.30 -4.12 21.48
CA GLU A 59 45.93 -3.03 20.71
C GLU A 59 44.88 -2.13 20.02
N GLU A 60 43.73 -2.69 19.63
CA GLU A 60 42.57 -1.97 19.12
C GLU A 60 41.63 -1.42 20.21
N ASP A 61 42.09 -1.40 21.47
CA ASP A 61 41.40 -0.82 22.61
C ASP A 61 40.08 -1.55 22.96
N PHE A 62 40.04 -2.87 22.72
CA PHE A 62 38.98 -3.73 23.27
C PHE A 62 39.42 -4.34 24.61
N ILE A 63 38.45 -4.54 25.49
CA ILE A 63 38.64 -5.38 26.69
C ILE A 63 38.54 -6.83 26.21
N ALA A 64 39.66 -7.57 26.22
CA ALA A 64 39.71 -8.93 25.69
C ALA A 64 40.43 -9.91 26.62
N PHE A 65 39.92 -11.15 26.71
CA PHE A 65 40.45 -12.23 27.52
C PHE A 65 40.65 -13.51 26.71
N VAL A 66 41.66 -14.29 27.10
CA VAL A 66 41.84 -15.64 26.58
C VAL A 66 40.94 -16.59 27.35
N GLY A 67 40.12 -17.37 26.65
CA GLY A 67 39.23 -18.35 27.29
C GLY A 67 38.56 -19.30 26.31
N ASP A 68 38.33 -20.55 26.74
CA ASP A 68 37.49 -21.49 26.02
C ASP A 68 36.03 -21.25 26.40
N ILE A 69 35.23 -20.77 25.45
CA ILE A 69 33.83 -20.42 25.70
C ILE A 69 32.94 -21.65 25.98
N SER A 70 33.43 -22.87 25.72
CA SER A 70 32.75 -24.10 26.14
C SER A 70 32.98 -24.46 27.60
N ASP A 71 33.98 -23.85 28.25
CA ASP A 71 34.25 -23.97 29.67
C ASP A 71 33.29 -23.06 30.47
N PRO A 72 32.53 -23.58 31.45
CA PRO A 72 31.70 -22.77 32.32
C PRO A 72 32.46 -21.66 33.07
N ASP A 73 33.74 -21.84 33.39
CA ASP A 73 34.52 -20.90 34.19
C ASP A 73 34.86 -19.61 33.42
N THR A 74 34.87 -19.68 32.09
CA THR A 74 35.04 -18.53 31.20
C THR A 74 33.95 -17.46 31.40
N VAL A 75 32.76 -17.85 31.84
CA VAL A 75 31.66 -16.92 32.16
C VAL A 75 31.95 -16.11 33.43
N GLU A 76 32.79 -16.60 34.34
CA GLU A 76 33.17 -15.85 35.55
C GLU A 76 34.14 -14.71 35.22
N VAL A 77 35.01 -14.91 34.22
CA VAL A 77 36.02 -13.92 33.79
C VAL A 77 35.37 -12.62 33.32
N ILE A 78 34.18 -12.69 32.71
CA ILE A 78 33.47 -11.49 32.22
C ILE A 78 32.69 -10.75 33.30
N LYS A 79 32.31 -11.41 34.41
CA LYS A 79 31.53 -10.78 35.48
C LYS A 79 32.32 -9.70 36.23
N SER A 80 33.65 -9.74 36.17
CA SER A 80 34.52 -8.72 36.78
C SER A 80 34.49 -7.38 36.04
N GLU A 81 34.13 -7.38 34.76
CA GLU A 81 34.18 -6.19 33.89
C GLU A 81 32.88 -5.39 33.89
N GLY A 82 31.78 -6.00 34.32
CA GLY A 82 30.47 -5.37 34.33
C GLY A 82 29.34 -6.38 34.39
N THR A 83 28.10 -5.89 34.29
CA THR A 83 26.91 -6.74 34.17
C THR A 83 26.65 -6.99 32.68
N PRO A 84 26.75 -8.25 32.20
CA PRO A 84 26.47 -8.56 30.80
C PRO A 84 24.98 -8.37 30.48
N GLU A 85 24.66 -7.49 29.53
CA GLU A 85 23.28 -7.28 29.06
C GLU A 85 22.95 -8.20 27.88
N VAL A 86 23.85 -8.28 26.90
CA VAL A 86 23.74 -9.22 25.77
C VAL A 86 25.06 -9.98 25.63
N VAL A 87 24.96 -11.29 25.42
CA VAL A 87 26.09 -12.17 25.12
C VAL A 87 25.95 -12.73 23.70
N PHE A 88 26.93 -12.43 22.86
CA PHE A 88 27.04 -12.92 21.48
C PHE A 88 27.99 -14.11 21.42
N VAL A 89 27.48 -15.30 21.10
CA VAL A 89 28.29 -16.51 20.90
C VAL A 89 28.54 -16.75 19.41
N MET A 90 29.68 -16.28 18.92
CA MET A 90 29.98 -16.05 17.49
C MET A 90 31.07 -16.99 16.92
N SER A 91 31.51 -18.00 17.67
CA SER A 91 32.53 -18.95 17.20
C SER A 91 32.09 -19.70 15.93
N SER A 92 33.05 -20.26 15.21
CA SER A 92 32.82 -21.07 14.00
C SER A 92 32.48 -22.54 14.29
N ASN A 93 32.32 -22.94 15.55
CA ASN A 93 32.03 -24.32 15.94
C ASN A 93 30.65 -24.42 16.63
N GLY A 94 29.71 -25.11 15.99
CA GLY A 94 28.33 -25.26 16.48
C GLY A 94 28.25 -25.97 17.83
N GLU A 95 29.06 -26.99 18.07
CA GLU A 95 29.07 -27.70 19.36
C GLU A 95 29.57 -26.81 20.49
N VAL A 96 30.65 -26.06 20.25
CA VAL A 96 31.18 -25.07 21.19
C VAL A 96 30.13 -23.99 21.48
N ASN A 97 29.44 -23.50 20.44
CA ASN A 97 28.39 -22.49 20.60
C ASN A 97 27.21 -23.00 21.46
N ARG A 98 26.78 -24.25 21.27
CA ARG A 98 25.72 -24.86 22.09
C ARG A 98 26.14 -25.05 23.55
N LYS A 99 27.38 -25.46 23.80
CA LYS A 99 27.92 -25.57 25.17
C LYS A 99 28.00 -24.20 25.84
N ALA A 100 28.56 -23.21 25.16
CA ALA A 100 28.62 -21.83 25.63
C ALA A 100 27.22 -21.29 25.96
N ALA A 101 26.24 -21.51 25.07
CA ALA A 101 24.85 -21.09 25.28
C ALA A 101 24.25 -21.67 26.57
N ARG A 102 24.46 -22.97 26.83
CA ARG A 102 24.02 -23.62 28.06
C ARG A 102 24.68 -23.01 29.30
N ASN A 103 26.00 -22.83 29.26
CA ASN A 103 26.74 -22.25 30.38
C ASN A 103 26.26 -20.82 30.69
N ILE A 104 25.98 -20.02 29.66
CA ILE A 104 25.47 -18.64 29.81
C ILE A 104 24.07 -18.65 30.39
N LYS A 105 23.13 -19.47 29.90
CA LYS A 105 21.76 -19.54 30.45
C LYS A 105 21.74 -19.97 31.91
N GLU A 106 22.67 -20.84 32.33
CA GLU A 106 22.80 -21.26 33.73
C GLU A 106 23.42 -20.17 34.62
N LYS A 107 24.51 -19.52 34.17
CA LYS A 107 25.31 -18.61 35.00
C LYS A 107 24.93 -17.13 34.88
N LEU A 108 24.23 -16.75 33.82
CA LEU A 108 23.77 -15.40 33.49
C LEU A 108 22.33 -15.45 32.95
N PRO A 109 21.36 -15.90 33.77
CA PRO A 109 19.98 -16.08 33.32
C PRO A 109 19.29 -14.78 32.87
N ASP A 110 19.76 -13.64 33.37
CA ASP A 110 19.21 -12.31 33.05
C ASP A 110 19.80 -11.71 31.76
N ALA A 111 20.88 -12.29 31.21
CA ALA A 111 21.52 -11.78 30.00
C ALA A 111 20.80 -12.29 28.74
N GLN A 112 20.56 -11.40 27.78
CA GLN A 112 20.04 -11.80 26.47
C GLN A 112 21.11 -12.55 25.68
N LEU A 113 20.73 -13.65 25.04
CA LEU A 113 21.67 -14.54 24.39
C LEU A 113 21.45 -14.58 22.88
N VAL A 114 22.50 -14.21 22.13
CA VAL A 114 22.54 -14.24 20.68
C VAL A 114 23.55 -15.28 20.24
N VAL A 115 23.12 -16.36 19.58
CA VAL A 115 24.01 -17.48 19.23
C VAL A 115 24.04 -17.73 17.74
N ARG A 116 25.24 -17.89 17.19
CA ARG A 116 25.43 -18.26 15.79
C ARG A 116 25.19 -19.77 15.60
N ALA A 117 24.24 -20.10 14.73
CA ALA A 117 24.07 -21.44 14.18
C ALA A 117 25.04 -21.63 13.01
N ILE A 118 25.78 -22.74 13.02
CA ILE A 118 26.74 -23.11 11.96
C ILE A 118 26.11 -24.12 11.02
N GLU A 119 25.48 -25.14 11.57
CA GLU A 119 24.81 -26.21 10.83
C GLU A 119 23.28 -26.12 10.99
N PRO A 120 22.49 -26.69 10.06
CA PRO A 120 21.03 -26.69 10.17
C PRO A 120 20.53 -27.19 11.53
N GLY A 121 21.09 -28.31 12.03
CA GLY A 121 20.71 -28.91 13.31
C GLY A 121 21.06 -28.10 14.56
N ASP A 122 21.88 -27.05 14.44
CA ASP A 122 22.11 -26.12 15.55
C ASP A 122 20.86 -25.34 15.90
N LYS A 123 20.00 -25.05 14.92
CA LYS A 123 18.83 -24.19 15.15
C LYS A 123 17.84 -24.83 16.10
N GLU A 124 17.51 -26.10 15.89
CA GLU A 124 16.58 -26.83 16.76
C GLU A 124 17.16 -26.93 18.17
N ALA A 125 18.42 -27.31 18.29
CA ALA A 125 19.09 -27.44 19.59
C ALA A 125 19.20 -26.09 20.35
N LEU A 126 19.45 -24.98 19.65
CA LEU A 126 19.49 -23.65 20.28
C LEU A 126 18.10 -23.13 20.66
N LYS A 127 17.04 -23.51 19.93
CA LYS A 127 15.65 -23.22 20.32
C LYS A 127 15.27 -23.96 21.61
N GLU A 128 15.68 -25.21 21.74
CA GLU A 128 15.44 -26.00 22.97
C GLU A 128 16.14 -25.41 24.19
N LEU A 129 17.25 -24.68 24.00
CA LEU A 129 17.98 -23.96 25.04
C LEU A 129 17.41 -22.57 25.34
N ASP A 130 16.27 -22.20 24.76
CA ASP A 130 15.62 -20.90 24.93
C ASP A 130 16.55 -19.72 24.61
N VAL A 131 17.35 -19.85 23.54
CA VAL A 131 18.20 -18.78 23.03
C VAL A 131 17.34 -17.67 22.42
N ASP A 132 17.57 -16.43 22.85
CA ASP A 132 16.76 -15.26 22.47
C ASP A 132 16.84 -14.95 20.97
N VAL A 133 18.05 -15.05 20.38
CA VAL A 133 18.26 -14.83 18.95
C VAL A 133 19.23 -15.85 18.36
N ILE A 134 18.77 -16.56 17.32
CA ILE A 134 19.59 -17.54 16.59
C ILE A 134 20.02 -16.94 15.24
N LEU A 135 21.32 -16.74 15.06
CA LEU A 135 21.92 -16.19 13.84
C LEU A 135 22.39 -17.29 12.89
N ALA A 136 21.54 -17.64 11.93
CA ALA A 136 21.92 -18.49 10.79
C ALA A 136 22.46 -17.63 9.65
N ILE A 137 23.77 -17.41 9.65
CA ILE A 137 24.45 -16.51 8.70
C ILE A 137 24.19 -16.88 7.22
N PRO A 138 24.20 -18.16 6.79
CA PRO A 138 23.88 -18.52 5.42
C PRO A 138 22.48 -18.05 4.97
N ASP A 139 21.46 -18.21 5.82
CA ASP A 139 20.09 -17.82 5.49
C ASP A 139 19.93 -16.31 5.42
N LEU A 140 20.49 -15.60 6.39
CA LEU A 140 20.49 -14.14 6.42
C LEU A 140 21.18 -13.58 5.17
N THR A 141 22.32 -14.19 4.78
CA THR A 141 23.07 -13.79 3.58
C THR A 141 22.28 -14.10 2.32
N ALA A 142 21.67 -15.28 2.21
CA ALA A 142 20.86 -15.67 1.07
C ALA A 142 19.65 -14.76 0.89
N LYS A 143 18.90 -14.50 1.97
CA LYS A 143 17.75 -13.58 1.98
C LYS A 143 18.17 -12.17 1.55
N THR A 144 19.24 -11.66 2.15
CA THR A 144 19.78 -10.34 1.80
C THR A 144 20.22 -10.26 0.33
N ALA A 145 20.87 -11.31 -0.19
CA ALA A 145 21.28 -11.36 -1.59
C ALA A 145 20.09 -11.38 -2.56
N LEU A 146 19.02 -12.12 -2.23
CA LEU A 146 17.77 -12.12 -2.99
C LEU A 146 17.11 -10.73 -2.99
N ASP A 147 17.04 -10.07 -1.83
CA ASP A 147 16.52 -8.70 -1.71
C ASP A 147 17.31 -7.72 -2.60
N TYR A 148 18.65 -7.84 -2.64
CA TYR A 148 19.50 -7.05 -3.54
C TYR A 148 19.23 -7.35 -5.01
N LEU A 149 19.02 -8.61 -5.39
CA LEU A 149 18.68 -8.99 -6.76
C LEU A 149 17.33 -8.41 -7.19
N GLU A 150 16.32 -8.43 -6.32
CA GLU A 150 15.02 -7.81 -6.60
C GLU A 150 15.12 -6.30 -6.75
N ARG A 151 15.85 -5.62 -5.86
CA ARG A 151 16.15 -4.19 -5.99
C ARG A 151 16.87 -3.88 -7.29
N MET A 152 17.84 -4.70 -7.70
CA MET A 152 18.53 -4.54 -8.98
C MET A 152 17.60 -4.71 -10.18
N LYS A 153 16.71 -5.72 -10.17
CA LYS A 153 15.69 -5.89 -11.22
C LYS A 153 14.79 -4.66 -11.32
N PHE A 154 14.34 -4.14 -10.17
CA PHE A 154 13.49 -2.94 -10.14
C PHE A 154 14.23 -1.68 -10.61
N ARG A 155 15.50 -1.48 -10.22
CA ARG A 155 16.36 -0.41 -10.75
C ARG A 155 16.47 -0.45 -12.27
N LYS A 156 16.60 -1.64 -12.86
CA LYS A 156 16.63 -1.80 -14.32
C LYS A 156 15.29 -1.35 -14.95
N LYS A 157 14.15 -1.73 -14.35
CA LYS A 157 12.83 -1.23 -14.79
C LYS A 157 12.74 0.29 -14.70
N ALA A 158 13.12 0.89 -13.57
CA ALA A 158 13.10 2.33 -13.36
C ALA A 158 13.99 3.10 -14.36
N LYS A 159 15.18 2.57 -14.67
CA LYS A 159 16.05 3.11 -15.73
C LYS A 159 15.43 2.99 -17.11
N LYS A 160 14.81 1.85 -17.44
CA LYS A 160 14.13 1.66 -18.72
C LYS A 160 12.94 2.63 -18.88
N LEU A 161 12.13 2.80 -17.83
CA LEU A 161 11.03 3.75 -17.80
C LEU A 161 11.49 5.18 -18.06
N THR A 162 12.51 5.65 -17.33
CA THR A 162 13.06 7.00 -17.50
C THR A 162 13.72 7.20 -18.87
N GLN A 163 14.35 6.16 -19.44
CA GLN A 163 14.88 6.19 -20.80
C GLN A 163 13.77 6.39 -21.84
N ILE A 164 12.69 5.59 -21.79
CA ILE A 164 11.55 5.68 -22.73
C ILE A 164 10.88 7.05 -22.63
N ILE A 165 10.68 7.57 -21.42
CA ILE A 165 10.17 8.93 -21.22
C ILE A 165 11.14 9.95 -21.83
N GLY A 166 12.45 9.80 -21.60
CA GLY A 166 13.48 10.70 -22.11
C GLY A 166 13.54 10.78 -23.64
N GLU A 167 13.15 9.73 -24.36
CA GLU A 167 13.08 9.74 -25.82
C GLU A 167 12.09 10.76 -26.39
N ILE A 168 11.08 11.15 -25.61
CA ILE A 168 10.08 12.16 -25.99
C ILE A 168 10.75 13.51 -26.31
N LYS A 169 11.87 13.82 -25.65
CA LYS A 169 12.65 15.04 -25.91
C LYS A 169 13.19 15.17 -27.33
N LYS A 170 13.25 14.06 -28.09
CA LYS A 170 13.67 14.07 -29.49
C LYS A 170 12.63 14.71 -30.41
N LYS A 171 11.37 14.80 -29.97
CA LYS A 171 10.29 15.47 -30.70
C LYS A 171 10.14 16.91 -30.18
N PRO A 172 10.16 17.93 -31.06
CA PRO A 172 9.82 19.31 -30.67
C PRO A 172 8.45 19.34 -30.00
N ASP A 173 8.33 20.07 -28.89
CA ASP A 173 7.12 20.18 -28.06
C ASP A 173 6.54 18.83 -27.59
N GLY A 174 7.36 17.78 -27.57
CA GLY A 174 6.95 16.43 -27.18
C GLY A 174 6.48 16.37 -25.72
N LYS A 175 5.30 15.79 -25.51
CA LYS A 175 4.69 15.59 -24.18
C LYS A 175 4.29 14.13 -23.99
N LEU A 176 4.31 13.66 -22.74
CA LEU A 176 3.74 12.38 -22.35
C LEU A 176 2.25 12.53 -22.02
N GLY A 177 1.40 11.74 -22.66
CA GLY A 177 -0.01 11.63 -22.26
C GLY A 177 -0.17 10.47 -21.28
N ILE A 178 -0.56 10.74 -20.04
CA ILE A 178 -0.76 9.72 -19.00
C ILE A 178 -2.26 9.45 -18.88
N VAL A 179 -2.71 8.37 -19.48
CA VAL A 179 -4.11 7.96 -19.52
C VAL A 179 -4.45 7.10 -18.32
N VAL A 180 -5.49 7.48 -17.59
CA VAL A 180 -6.13 6.69 -16.53
C VAL A 180 -7.42 6.05 -17.04
N HIS A 181 -7.99 5.12 -16.27
CA HIS A 181 -9.29 4.54 -16.59
C HIS A 181 -10.43 5.59 -16.53
N ASP A 182 -11.57 5.27 -17.13
CA ASP A 182 -12.77 6.10 -17.12
C ASP A 182 -13.30 6.25 -15.68
N SER A 183 -13.83 7.42 -15.34
CA SER A 183 -14.25 7.76 -13.96
C SER A 183 -13.17 7.44 -12.92
N PRO A 184 -11.99 8.06 -13.04
CA PRO A 184 -10.80 7.61 -12.33
C PRO A 184 -10.97 7.71 -10.81
N ASP A 185 -10.45 6.71 -10.12
CA ASP A 185 -10.43 6.67 -8.66
C ASP A 185 -9.13 7.30 -8.11
N PRO A 186 -8.99 7.42 -6.78
CA PRO A 186 -7.78 7.97 -6.20
C PRO A 186 -6.48 7.24 -6.57
N ASP A 187 -6.50 5.92 -6.80
CA ASP A 187 -5.28 5.17 -7.12
C ASP A 187 -4.78 5.50 -8.51
N ALA A 188 -5.68 5.51 -9.50
CA ALA A 188 -5.37 5.91 -10.86
C ALA A 188 -4.85 7.36 -10.94
N ILE A 189 -5.53 8.29 -10.24
CA ILE A 189 -5.15 9.71 -10.23
C ILE A 189 -3.78 9.90 -9.56
N ALA A 190 -3.56 9.28 -8.40
CA ALA A 190 -2.29 9.40 -7.67
C ALA A 190 -1.13 8.76 -8.43
N SER A 191 -1.36 7.61 -9.07
CA SER A 191 -0.40 6.93 -9.94
C SER A 191 -0.03 7.79 -11.15
N GLY A 192 -1.02 8.46 -11.77
CA GLY A 192 -0.80 9.42 -12.83
C GLY A 192 0.05 10.63 -12.38
N LEU A 193 -0.21 11.15 -11.18
CA LEU A 193 0.58 12.24 -10.59
C LEU A 193 2.03 11.82 -10.33
N ALA A 194 2.25 10.61 -9.82
CA ALA A 194 3.59 10.07 -9.63
C ALA A 194 4.34 9.90 -10.95
N LEU A 195 3.69 9.42 -12.01
CA LEU A 195 4.32 9.29 -13.33
C LEU A 195 4.61 10.66 -13.95
N LYS A 196 3.72 11.65 -13.75
CA LYS A 196 3.96 13.06 -14.14
C LYS A 196 5.18 13.63 -13.42
N GLN A 197 5.38 13.31 -12.15
CA GLN A 197 6.57 13.71 -11.39
C GLN A 197 7.85 13.02 -11.91
N ILE A 198 7.78 11.74 -12.26
CA ILE A 198 8.90 11.03 -12.93
C ILE A 198 9.24 11.68 -14.27
N ALA A 199 8.23 12.01 -15.08
CA ALA A 199 8.45 12.69 -16.35
C ALA A 199 9.08 14.08 -16.17
N ARG A 200 8.64 14.83 -15.16
CA ARG A 200 9.23 16.13 -14.76
C ARG A 200 10.70 15.98 -14.37
N GLN A 201 11.08 14.96 -13.60
CA GLN A 201 12.47 14.69 -13.23
C GLN A 201 13.35 14.46 -14.47
N VAL A 202 12.79 13.81 -15.50
CA VAL A 202 13.48 13.59 -16.78
C VAL A 202 13.43 14.84 -17.67
N GLY A 203 12.68 15.88 -17.31
CA GLY A 203 12.52 17.13 -18.06
C GLY A 203 11.56 17.02 -19.25
N VAL A 204 10.53 16.18 -19.12
CA VAL A 204 9.48 15.97 -20.13
C VAL A 204 8.14 16.46 -19.58
N PRO A 205 7.44 17.37 -20.28
CA PRO A 205 6.07 17.76 -19.92
C PRO A 205 5.12 16.57 -20.01
N ALA A 206 4.16 16.48 -19.09
CA ALA A 206 3.17 15.42 -19.08
C ALA A 206 1.81 15.92 -18.61
N ASP A 207 0.75 15.40 -19.23
CA ASP A 207 -0.64 15.66 -18.86
C ASP A 207 -1.30 14.37 -18.39
N ILE A 208 -2.10 14.45 -17.33
CA ILE A 208 -2.95 13.35 -16.87
C ILE A 208 -4.28 13.45 -17.62
N LEU A 209 -4.69 12.37 -18.27
CA LEU A 209 -5.79 12.33 -19.22
C LEU A 209 -6.84 11.32 -18.80
N TYR A 210 -8.11 11.71 -18.86
CA TYR A 210 -9.24 10.85 -18.49
C TYR A 210 -10.44 11.11 -19.39
N ARG A 211 -11.41 10.19 -19.44
CA ARG A 211 -12.70 10.40 -20.11
C ARG A 211 -13.85 10.23 -19.11
N GLY A 212 -14.95 10.93 -19.40
CA GLY A 212 -16.13 10.97 -18.54
C GLY A 212 -16.04 12.06 -17.46
N GLU A 213 -16.73 11.83 -16.35
CA GLU A 213 -16.81 12.74 -15.21
C GLU A 213 -16.23 12.08 -13.97
N ILE A 214 -15.63 12.90 -13.09
CA ILE A 214 -15.26 12.46 -11.75
C ILE A 214 -16.53 12.62 -10.90
N GLY A 215 -17.39 11.60 -10.88
CA GLY A 215 -18.72 11.69 -10.26
C GLY A 215 -18.69 11.58 -8.74
N HIS A 216 -17.90 10.65 -8.19
CA HIS A 216 -17.87 10.40 -6.75
C HIS A 216 -17.32 11.62 -5.99
N HIS A 217 -18.07 12.11 -5.01
CA HIS A 217 -17.75 13.36 -4.31
C HIS A 217 -16.39 13.32 -3.59
N VAL A 218 -16.00 12.17 -3.04
CA VAL A 218 -14.65 11.96 -2.47
C VAL A 218 -13.57 12.14 -3.54
N ASN A 219 -13.75 11.59 -4.74
CA ASN A 219 -12.77 11.70 -5.82
C ASN A 219 -12.72 13.14 -6.36
N ARG A 220 -13.86 13.85 -6.38
CA ARG A 220 -13.87 15.30 -6.70
C ARG A 220 -13.13 16.12 -5.65
N ALA A 221 -13.41 15.86 -4.38
CA ALA A 221 -12.72 16.51 -3.27
C ALA A 221 -11.21 16.23 -3.36
N PHE A 222 -10.82 14.99 -3.61
CA PHE A 222 -9.43 14.57 -3.83
C PHE A 222 -8.71 15.43 -4.86
N VAL A 223 -9.27 15.57 -6.07
CA VAL A 223 -8.68 16.39 -7.14
C VAL A 223 -8.65 17.87 -6.78
N ASN A 224 -9.75 18.41 -6.23
CA ASN A 224 -9.89 19.83 -5.96
C ASN A 224 -9.03 20.30 -4.78
N ILE A 225 -9.03 19.57 -3.66
CA ILE A 225 -8.28 19.88 -2.44
C ILE A 225 -6.78 19.80 -2.70
N LEU A 226 -6.34 18.79 -3.47
CA LEU A 226 -4.93 18.63 -3.83
C LEU A 226 -4.48 19.48 -5.02
N GLY A 227 -5.41 20.19 -5.69
CA GLY A 227 -5.10 21.02 -6.86
C GLY A 227 -4.53 20.22 -8.03
N ILE A 228 -5.03 19.00 -8.26
CA ILE A 228 -4.48 18.10 -9.29
C ILE A 228 -5.01 18.51 -10.66
N GLU A 229 -4.12 18.94 -11.55
CA GLU A 229 -4.46 19.27 -12.93
C GLU A 229 -4.61 18.01 -13.79
N MET A 230 -5.83 17.79 -14.27
CA MET A 230 -6.18 16.72 -15.20
C MET A 230 -6.91 17.28 -16.42
N ARG A 231 -6.68 16.68 -17.58
CA ARG A 231 -7.32 17.07 -18.84
C ARG A 231 -8.33 16.01 -19.26
N ARG A 232 -9.59 16.43 -19.40
CA ARG A 232 -10.65 15.59 -19.95
C ARG A 232 -10.43 15.43 -21.45
N ILE A 233 -10.50 14.19 -21.92
CA ILE A 233 -10.54 13.82 -23.33
C ILE A 233 -12.00 13.82 -23.77
N GLU A 234 -12.29 14.57 -24.84
CA GLU A 234 -13.61 14.57 -25.48
C GLU A 234 -13.60 13.78 -26.78
N ARG A 235 -12.45 13.74 -27.47
CA ARG A 235 -12.30 13.07 -28.76
C ARG A 235 -10.97 12.31 -28.81
N GLU A 236 -10.95 11.20 -29.54
CA GLU A 236 -9.74 10.40 -29.74
C GLU A 236 -8.58 11.21 -30.35
N ASP A 237 -8.89 12.23 -31.17
CA ASP A 237 -7.89 13.12 -31.76
C ASP A 237 -7.11 13.96 -30.73
N ASP A 238 -7.64 14.14 -29.52
CA ASP A 238 -6.95 14.87 -28.44
C ASP A 238 -5.66 14.14 -28.03
N LEU A 239 -5.60 12.81 -28.22
CA LEU A 239 -4.46 11.96 -27.91
C LEU A 239 -3.31 12.08 -28.93
N ARG A 240 -3.59 12.49 -30.17
CA ARG A 240 -2.58 12.58 -31.25
C ARG A 240 -1.51 13.64 -31.01
N SER A 241 -1.81 14.60 -30.13
CA SER A 241 -0.88 15.66 -29.75
C SER A 241 0.27 15.18 -28.84
N TYR A 242 0.17 13.96 -28.29
CA TYR A 242 1.16 13.40 -27.38
C TYR A 242 2.21 12.57 -28.13
N ALA A 243 3.46 12.69 -27.69
CA ALA A 243 4.60 12.04 -28.33
C ALA A 243 4.65 10.53 -28.07
N LYS A 244 4.21 10.14 -26.87
CA LYS A 244 4.00 8.78 -26.37
C LYS A 244 2.83 8.80 -25.40
N LEU A 245 2.17 7.65 -25.24
CA LEU A 245 1.09 7.44 -24.27
C LEU A 245 1.52 6.45 -23.20
N ALA A 246 1.13 6.74 -21.95
CA ALA A 246 1.18 5.80 -20.84
C ALA A 246 -0.24 5.44 -20.42
N LEU A 247 -0.49 4.18 -20.08
CA LEU A 247 -1.70 3.72 -19.43
C LEU A 247 -1.33 3.32 -17.99
N VAL A 248 -1.99 3.93 -17.01
CA VAL A 248 -1.74 3.68 -15.59
C VAL A 248 -3.02 3.24 -14.90
N ASP A 249 -2.87 2.29 -13.98
CA ASP A 249 -3.98 1.65 -13.27
C ASP A 249 -5.05 1.05 -14.20
N ALA A 250 -4.56 0.59 -15.34
CA ALA A 250 -5.26 -0.17 -16.35
C ALA A 250 -4.21 -0.84 -17.24
N SER A 251 -4.54 -2.01 -17.77
CA SER A 251 -3.59 -2.80 -18.57
C SER A 251 -4.03 -3.03 -20.01
N VAL A 252 -5.32 -2.88 -20.32
CA VAL A 252 -5.87 -3.18 -21.66
C VAL A 252 -6.42 -1.90 -22.29
N PRO A 253 -5.83 -1.38 -23.38
CA PRO A 253 -6.36 -0.24 -24.12
C PRO A 253 -7.83 -0.47 -24.56
N GLY A 254 -8.69 0.53 -24.33
CA GLY A 254 -10.12 0.47 -24.65
C GLY A 254 -10.99 -0.32 -23.68
N ALA A 255 -10.42 -1.04 -22.72
CA ALA A 255 -11.16 -1.63 -21.62
C ALA A 255 -11.30 -0.60 -20.48
N ASN A 256 -12.47 0.06 -20.40
CA ASN A 256 -12.76 1.09 -19.40
C ASN A 256 -11.77 2.27 -19.42
N ASN A 257 -11.30 2.69 -20.60
CA ASN A 257 -10.40 3.83 -20.76
C ASN A 257 -10.57 4.44 -22.17
N PRO A 258 -10.11 5.68 -22.41
CA PRO A 258 -10.34 6.38 -23.68
C PRO A 258 -9.52 5.89 -24.88
N LEU A 259 -8.66 4.89 -24.70
CA LEU A 259 -7.84 4.36 -25.77
C LEU A 259 -8.63 3.43 -26.69
N THR A 260 -8.08 3.17 -27.86
CA THR A 260 -8.56 2.19 -28.83
C THR A 260 -7.39 1.31 -29.29
N ASP A 261 -7.68 0.23 -30.02
CA ASP A 261 -6.66 -0.63 -30.64
C ASP A 261 -5.75 0.15 -31.64
N LYS A 262 -6.10 1.40 -32.01
CA LYS A 262 -5.29 2.26 -32.89
C LYS A 262 -4.29 3.13 -32.14
N ASN A 263 -4.41 3.26 -30.82
CA ASN A 263 -3.50 4.07 -30.03
C ASN A 263 -2.25 3.25 -29.65
N ASP A 264 -1.08 3.78 -29.98
CA ASP A 264 0.20 3.16 -29.64
C ASP A 264 0.61 3.54 -28.20
N VAL A 265 0.40 2.61 -27.26
CA VAL A 265 0.73 2.80 -25.85
C VAL A 265 2.18 2.37 -25.62
N SER A 266 3.02 3.28 -25.11
CA SER A 266 4.43 3.00 -24.88
C SER A 266 4.72 2.49 -23.47
N ILE A 267 3.88 2.82 -22.49
CA ILE A 267 4.09 2.50 -21.07
C ILE A 267 2.78 1.97 -20.48
N ILE A 268 2.82 0.82 -19.80
CA ILE A 268 1.71 0.24 -19.03
C ILE A 268 2.21 -0.05 -17.61
N ILE A 269 1.53 0.49 -16.60
CA ILE A 269 1.80 0.19 -15.18
C ILE A 269 0.46 -0.05 -14.47
N ASP A 270 0.29 -1.24 -13.91
CA ASP A 270 -0.99 -1.68 -13.33
C ASP A 270 -0.73 -2.71 -12.22
N HIS A 271 -1.69 -2.91 -11.32
CA HIS A 271 -1.68 -3.98 -10.34
C HIS A 271 -2.82 -5.01 -10.55
N HIS A 272 -3.73 -4.76 -11.48
CA HIS A 272 -4.81 -5.70 -11.77
C HIS A 272 -4.37 -6.88 -12.65
N VAL A 273 -5.11 -7.99 -12.55
CA VAL A 273 -4.99 -9.08 -13.53
C VAL A 273 -5.60 -8.62 -14.85
N ALA A 274 -4.80 -8.57 -15.92
CA ALA A 274 -5.30 -8.17 -17.23
C ALA A 274 -6.37 -9.14 -17.74
N ASN A 275 -7.56 -8.60 -18.03
CA ASN A 275 -8.71 -9.36 -18.54
C ASN A 275 -8.48 -9.97 -19.93
N ASP A 276 -7.64 -9.33 -20.76
CA ASP A 276 -7.22 -9.85 -22.06
C ASP A 276 -5.73 -9.60 -22.28
N LYS A 277 -4.90 -10.60 -21.95
CA LYS A 277 -3.45 -10.54 -22.12
C LYS A 277 -3.02 -10.37 -23.58
N GLY A 278 -3.86 -10.77 -24.55
CA GLY A 278 -3.57 -10.67 -25.98
C GLY A 278 -3.58 -9.23 -26.49
N LYS A 279 -4.12 -8.29 -25.71
CA LYS A 279 -4.18 -6.86 -26.04
C LYS A 279 -3.19 -5.99 -25.25
N VAL A 280 -2.39 -6.59 -24.35
CA VAL A 280 -1.43 -5.86 -23.54
C VAL A 280 -0.10 -5.74 -24.29
N HIS A 281 0.09 -4.61 -24.96
CA HIS A 281 1.29 -4.32 -25.75
C HIS A 281 1.82 -2.90 -25.46
N ALA A 282 3.09 -2.82 -25.08
CA ALA A 282 3.81 -1.57 -24.87
C ALA A 282 5.33 -1.80 -24.85
N GLU A 283 6.12 -0.74 -25.09
CA GLU A 283 7.59 -0.78 -24.95
C GLU A 283 8.02 -1.09 -23.52
N PHE A 284 7.22 -0.64 -22.55
CA PHE A 284 7.37 -0.88 -21.12
C PHE A 284 6.06 -1.39 -20.52
N ILE A 285 6.12 -2.57 -19.90
CA ILE A 285 5.00 -3.16 -19.17
C ILE A 285 5.50 -3.54 -17.78
N ASP A 286 4.82 -3.05 -16.75
CA ASP A 286 5.02 -3.47 -15.37
C ASP A 286 3.67 -3.70 -14.69
N ILE A 287 3.22 -4.95 -14.72
CA ILE A 287 1.97 -5.39 -14.06
C ILE A 287 2.36 -6.23 -12.84
N GLN A 288 2.04 -5.75 -11.64
CA GLN A 288 2.38 -6.43 -10.37
C GLN A 288 1.10 -6.83 -9.62
N THR A 289 0.58 -8.01 -9.95
CA THR A 289 -0.70 -8.52 -9.42
C THR A 289 -0.68 -8.91 -7.95
N ASP A 290 0.50 -8.88 -7.34
CA ASP A 290 0.73 -9.07 -5.92
C ASP A 290 0.73 -7.74 -5.14
N SER A 291 0.66 -6.58 -5.82
CA SER A 291 0.56 -5.27 -5.19
C SER A 291 -0.90 -4.91 -4.91
N GLY A 292 -1.19 -4.35 -3.73
CA GLY A 292 -2.55 -3.96 -3.37
C GLY A 292 -3.06 -2.68 -4.06
N ALA A 293 -2.16 -1.92 -4.69
CA ALA A 293 -2.49 -0.71 -5.46
C ALA A 293 -1.39 -0.38 -6.49
N THR A 294 -1.73 0.35 -7.55
CA THR A 294 -0.74 0.94 -8.48
C THR A 294 0.05 2.05 -7.78
N SER A 295 -0.54 2.80 -6.83
CA SER A 295 0.18 3.79 -6.01
C SER A 295 1.35 3.19 -5.22
N THR A 296 1.25 1.92 -4.79
CA THR A 296 2.36 1.21 -4.12
C THR A 296 3.54 1.01 -5.09
N ILE A 297 3.24 0.58 -6.32
CA ILE A 297 4.24 0.40 -7.39
C ILE A 297 4.92 1.75 -7.70
N MET A 298 4.12 2.81 -7.86
CA MET A 298 4.61 4.15 -8.16
C MET A 298 5.45 4.75 -7.04
N THR A 299 5.08 4.51 -5.78
CA THR A 299 5.88 4.88 -4.61
C THR A 299 7.25 4.21 -4.64
N ARG A 300 7.32 2.94 -5.05
CA ARG A 300 8.59 2.23 -5.21
C ARG A 300 9.45 2.85 -6.31
N TYR A 301 8.85 3.25 -7.45
CA TYR A 301 9.56 3.97 -8.52
C TYR A 301 10.17 5.29 -8.03
N LEU A 302 9.38 6.12 -7.34
CA LEU A 302 9.84 7.40 -6.80
C LEU A 302 11.03 7.21 -5.85
N ARG A 303 10.94 6.23 -4.94
CA ARG A 303 12.00 5.91 -3.98
C ARG A 303 13.27 5.42 -4.66
N GLU A 304 13.15 4.51 -5.63
CA GLU A 304 14.32 3.96 -6.31
C GLU A 304 15.02 4.98 -7.21
N LEU A 305 14.25 5.89 -7.81
CA LEU A 305 14.78 6.99 -8.61
C LEU A 305 15.31 8.16 -7.75
N GLY A 306 15.15 8.10 -6.42
CA GLY A 306 15.54 9.18 -5.52
C GLY A 306 14.75 10.47 -5.77
N ILE A 307 13.53 10.37 -6.30
CA ILE A 307 12.68 11.52 -6.60
C ILE A 307 12.02 12.00 -5.30
N PRO A 308 12.17 13.29 -4.94
CA PRO A 308 11.50 13.85 -3.78
C PRO A 308 9.97 13.72 -3.89
N VAL A 309 9.35 13.25 -2.82
CA VAL A 309 7.90 13.14 -2.69
C VAL A 309 7.45 14.27 -1.78
N ASP A 310 6.81 15.29 -2.36
CA ASP A 310 6.24 16.41 -1.61
C ASP A 310 4.94 16.00 -0.89
N LYS A 311 4.39 16.94 -0.11
CA LYS A 311 3.18 16.70 0.69
C LYS A 311 1.97 16.31 -0.16
N ILE A 312 1.78 16.95 -1.31
CA ILE A 312 0.60 16.73 -2.17
C ILE A 312 0.69 15.34 -2.78
N LEU A 313 1.84 15.00 -3.37
CA LEU A 313 2.07 13.68 -3.95
C LEU A 313 2.04 12.57 -2.89
N ALA A 314 2.59 12.82 -1.70
CA ALA A 314 2.53 11.86 -0.60
C ALA A 314 1.09 11.60 -0.13
N THR A 315 0.29 12.66 -0.01
CA THR A 315 -1.13 12.57 0.38
C THR A 315 -1.93 11.83 -0.70
N ALA A 316 -1.70 12.15 -1.97
CA ALA A 316 -2.34 11.50 -3.10
C ALA A 316 -2.08 9.99 -3.11
N LEU A 317 -0.81 9.59 -3.09
CA LEU A 317 -0.41 8.18 -3.13
C LEU A 317 -0.89 7.42 -1.89
N LEU A 318 -0.87 8.04 -0.70
CA LEU A 318 -1.36 7.38 0.51
C LEU A 318 -2.86 7.12 0.43
N HIS A 319 -3.64 8.10 -0.07
CA HIS A 319 -5.08 7.93 -0.23
C HIS A 319 -5.41 6.89 -1.31
N GLY A 320 -4.64 6.85 -2.41
CA GLY A 320 -4.75 5.79 -3.44
C GLY A 320 -4.58 4.39 -2.85
N ILE A 321 -3.47 4.14 -2.14
CA ILE A 321 -3.22 2.85 -1.47
C ILE A 321 -4.36 2.48 -0.51
N ARG A 322 -4.83 3.44 0.30
CA ARG A 322 -5.91 3.16 1.26
C ARG A 322 -7.24 2.87 0.57
N THR A 323 -7.51 3.47 -0.59
CA THR A 323 -8.76 3.27 -1.31
C THR A 323 -8.83 1.86 -1.90
N ASP A 324 -7.82 1.43 -2.64
CA ASP A 324 -7.83 0.11 -3.29
C ASP A 324 -7.78 -1.02 -2.28
N THR A 325 -6.96 -0.89 -1.25
CA THR A 325 -6.84 -1.89 -0.19
C THR A 325 -8.01 -1.84 0.81
N SER A 326 -8.99 -0.95 0.63
CA SER A 326 -10.09 -0.71 1.58
C SER A 326 -9.59 -0.46 3.02
N GLY A 327 -8.54 0.35 3.15
CA GLY A 327 -7.84 0.61 4.40
C GLY A 327 -7.10 -0.62 4.91
N PHE A 328 -6.42 -1.34 4.02
CA PHE A 328 -5.68 -2.58 4.30
C PHE A 328 -6.55 -3.78 4.73
N LYS A 329 -7.83 -3.78 4.38
CA LYS A 329 -8.78 -4.87 4.72
C LYS A 329 -8.92 -5.93 3.63
N ARG A 330 -8.57 -5.59 2.39
CA ARG A 330 -8.60 -6.51 1.23
C ARG A 330 -7.32 -6.37 0.42
N GLU A 331 -6.92 -7.48 -0.22
CA GLU A 331 -5.89 -7.51 -1.26
C GLU A 331 -4.65 -6.66 -0.91
N THR A 332 -3.93 -7.07 0.15
CA THR A 332 -2.73 -6.37 0.63
C THR A 332 -1.47 -7.22 0.53
N HIS A 333 -0.35 -6.54 0.37
CA HIS A 333 1.00 -7.10 0.39
C HIS A 333 1.90 -6.29 1.34
N PRO A 334 2.97 -6.87 1.92
CA PRO A 334 3.91 -6.12 2.76
C PRO A 334 4.44 -4.82 2.12
N ALA A 335 4.55 -4.79 0.79
CA ALA A 335 4.95 -3.60 0.04
C ALA A 335 3.98 -2.41 0.26
N ASP A 336 2.68 -2.65 0.38
CA ASP A 336 1.67 -1.61 0.61
C ASP A 336 1.89 -0.95 1.98
N PHE A 337 2.18 -1.75 3.01
CA PHE A 337 2.48 -1.23 4.35
C PHE A 337 3.77 -0.42 4.37
N TYR A 338 4.83 -0.88 3.70
CA TYR A 338 6.08 -0.13 3.61
C TYR A 338 5.93 1.18 2.81
N ALA A 339 5.15 1.16 1.72
CA ALA A 339 4.83 2.35 0.95
C ALA A 339 3.99 3.33 1.80
N ALA A 340 2.92 2.84 2.42
CA ALA A 340 2.06 3.64 3.29
C ALA A 340 2.83 4.24 4.46
N ALA A 341 3.70 3.49 5.15
CA ALA A 341 4.53 4.03 6.22
C ALA A 341 5.48 5.13 5.73
N PHE A 342 6.09 4.94 4.56
CA PHE A 342 6.96 5.95 3.94
C PHE A 342 6.20 7.23 3.58
N LEU A 343 4.99 7.10 3.03
CA LEU A 343 4.15 8.22 2.61
C LEU A 343 3.47 8.91 3.79
N HIS A 344 3.04 8.17 4.81
CA HIS A 344 2.32 8.71 5.98
C HIS A 344 3.12 9.76 6.74
N LEU A 345 4.45 9.59 6.82
CA LEU A 345 5.33 10.58 7.44
C LEU A 345 5.47 11.88 6.63
N ARG A 346 5.07 11.88 5.35
CA ARG A 346 5.21 13.00 4.40
C ARG A 346 3.87 13.60 4.00
N ALA A 347 2.80 12.83 4.09
CA ALA A 347 1.45 13.24 3.76
C ALA A 347 0.99 14.36 4.68
N ASP A 348 0.13 15.23 4.14
CA ASP A 348 -0.54 16.24 4.92
C ASP A 348 -1.82 15.64 5.52
N LYS A 349 -1.84 15.52 6.85
CA LYS A 349 -2.91 14.82 7.58
C LYS A 349 -4.23 15.59 7.53
N GLU A 350 -4.18 16.92 7.46
CA GLU A 350 -5.38 17.75 7.36
C GLU A 350 -6.01 17.61 5.97
N LEU A 351 -5.20 17.64 4.92
CA LEU A 351 -5.70 17.39 3.56
C LEU A 351 -6.28 15.98 3.44
N LEU A 352 -5.59 14.97 4.00
CA LEU A 352 -6.07 13.59 3.97
C LEU A 352 -7.44 13.45 4.67
N ASP A 353 -7.63 14.07 5.83
CA ASP A 353 -8.91 14.06 6.57
C ASP A 353 -10.03 14.73 5.77
N GLN A 354 -9.76 15.90 5.18
CA GLN A 354 -10.73 16.61 4.33
C GLN A 354 -11.13 15.82 3.08
N ILE A 355 -10.21 15.02 2.54
CA ILE A 355 -10.44 14.14 1.39
C ILE A 355 -11.25 12.91 1.80
N GLU A 356 -10.90 12.27 2.92
CA GLU A 356 -11.57 11.04 3.40
C GLU A 356 -12.96 11.33 3.97
N THR A 357 -13.19 12.55 4.46
CA THR A 357 -14.46 12.99 5.06
C THR A 357 -14.91 14.33 4.47
N PRO A 358 -15.15 14.40 3.14
CA PRO A 358 -15.54 15.64 2.52
C PRO A 358 -16.92 16.07 3.03
N PRO A 359 -17.16 17.38 3.24
CA PRO A 359 -18.44 17.87 3.72
C PRO A 359 -19.55 17.49 2.73
N MET A 360 -20.63 16.91 3.25
CA MET A 360 -21.80 16.54 2.47
C MET A 360 -22.66 17.79 2.18
N SER A 361 -23.11 17.96 0.93
CA SER A 361 -24.04 19.02 0.60
C SER A 361 -25.43 18.77 1.20
N THR A 362 -26.19 19.84 1.47
CA THR A 362 -27.58 19.72 1.94
C THR A 362 -28.45 18.90 0.98
N GLU A 363 -28.25 19.06 -0.32
CA GLU A 363 -28.95 18.27 -1.34
C GLU A 363 -28.66 16.78 -1.18
N MET A 364 -27.39 16.41 -1.07
CA MET A 364 -26.96 15.02 -0.89
C MET A 364 -27.51 14.44 0.43
N LEU A 365 -27.44 15.21 1.51
CA LEU A 365 -27.97 14.82 2.81
C LEU A 365 -29.49 14.58 2.76
N ASN A 366 -30.23 15.40 2.03
CA ASN A 366 -31.67 15.23 1.83
C ASN A 366 -31.98 13.98 1.00
N VAL A 367 -31.19 13.67 -0.04
CA VAL A 367 -31.35 12.43 -0.82
C VAL A 367 -31.14 11.21 0.07
N VAL A 368 -30.08 11.20 0.89
CA VAL A 368 -29.84 10.11 1.87
C VAL A 368 -30.98 10.04 2.89
N GLY A 369 -31.44 11.18 3.42
CA GLY A 369 -32.57 11.25 4.35
C GLY A 369 -33.84 10.67 3.74
N GLY A 370 -34.17 11.03 2.50
CA GLY A 370 -35.30 10.47 1.76
C GLY A 370 -35.15 8.97 1.52
N ALA A 371 -33.95 8.51 1.15
CA ALA A 371 -33.66 7.09 0.96
C ALA A 371 -33.89 6.29 2.24
N ILE A 372 -33.48 6.83 3.39
CA ILE A 372 -33.68 6.24 4.72
C ILE A 372 -35.17 6.22 5.10
N GLN A 373 -35.92 7.29 4.83
CA GLN A 373 -37.33 7.40 5.20
C GLN A 373 -38.22 6.47 4.36
N HIS A 374 -37.97 6.35 3.06
CA HIS A 374 -38.82 5.60 2.13
C HIS A 374 -38.37 4.15 1.87
N LYS A 375 -37.35 3.66 2.59
CA LYS A 375 -36.83 2.31 2.39
C LYS A 375 -37.91 1.24 2.56
N LYS A 376 -37.98 0.32 1.62
CA LYS A 376 -38.78 -0.92 1.69
C LYS A 376 -37.82 -2.11 1.73
N ILE A 377 -37.92 -2.90 2.79
CA ILE A 377 -37.07 -4.07 2.99
C ILE A 377 -37.86 -5.34 2.69
N LYS A 378 -37.30 -6.22 1.87
CA LYS A 378 -37.86 -7.55 1.56
C LYS A 378 -36.76 -8.61 1.65
N GLY A 379 -36.75 -9.36 2.75
CA GLY A 379 -35.62 -10.23 3.06
C GLY A 379 -34.35 -9.41 3.22
N SER A 380 -33.30 -9.74 2.46
CA SER A 380 -32.03 -9.01 2.45
C SER A 380 -31.93 -7.90 1.39
N TYR A 381 -33.03 -7.61 0.67
CA TYR A 381 -33.09 -6.55 -0.33
C TYR A 381 -33.70 -5.27 0.27
N LEU A 382 -33.04 -4.14 0.06
CA LEU A 382 -33.57 -2.81 0.36
C LEU A 382 -33.81 -2.07 -0.95
N ILE A 383 -35.05 -1.64 -1.20
CA ILE A 383 -35.41 -0.82 -2.36
C ILE A 383 -35.99 0.49 -1.86
N THR A 384 -35.59 1.61 -2.44
CA THR A 384 -36.07 2.93 -2.01
C THR A 384 -36.13 3.93 -3.16
N SER A 385 -37.04 4.89 -3.04
CA SER A 385 -37.23 6.00 -3.96
C SER A 385 -36.85 7.31 -3.27
N VAL A 386 -36.04 8.13 -3.94
CA VAL A 386 -35.53 9.42 -3.40
C VAL A 386 -36.18 10.64 -4.05
N GLY A 387 -37.19 10.43 -4.90
CA GLY A 387 -37.87 11.52 -5.58
C GLY A 387 -37.03 12.15 -6.69
N VAL A 388 -37.20 13.46 -6.89
CA VAL A 388 -36.48 14.25 -7.91
C VAL A 388 -35.08 14.58 -7.39
N VAL A 389 -34.08 14.32 -8.21
CA VAL A 389 -32.67 14.54 -7.86
C VAL A 389 -32.03 15.43 -8.93
N ALA A 390 -31.39 16.52 -8.53
CA ALA A 390 -30.65 17.36 -9.48
C ALA A 390 -29.25 16.77 -9.74
N ASN A 391 -28.56 16.32 -8.70
CA ASN A 391 -27.29 15.60 -8.83
C ASN A 391 -27.48 14.08 -8.86
N ARG A 392 -27.39 13.47 -10.05
CA ARG A 392 -27.50 12.01 -10.23
C ARG A 392 -26.53 11.19 -9.37
N ASP A 393 -25.37 11.73 -9.01
CA ASP A 393 -24.36 11.03 -8.19
C ASP A 393 -24.83 10.81 -6.75
N ALA A 394 -25.90 11.49 -6.31
CA ALA A 394 -26.47 11.31 -4.98
C ALA A 394 -27.17 9.94 -4.83
N ILE A 395 -27.70 9.39 -5.92
CA ILE A 395 -28.40 8.09 -5.96
C ILE A 395 -27.44 6.93 -5.62
N PRO A 396 -26.29 6.75 -6.31
CA PRO A 396 -25.33 5.72 -5.96
C PRO A 396 -24.77 5.87 -4.54
N GLN A 397 -24.52 7.10 -4.09
CA GLN A 397 -23.99 7.34 -2.75
C GLN A 397 -25.00 6.99 -1.64
N ALA A 398 -26.29 7.26 -1.88
CA ALA A 398 -27.34 6.78 -0.97
C ALA A 398 -27.38 5.25 -0.93
N ALA A 399 -27.14 4.58 -2.07
CA ALA A 399 -27.06 3.12 -2.10
C ALA A 399 -25.87 2.59 -1.29
N ASP A 400 -24.71 3.23 -1.40
CA ASP A 400 -23.50 2.90 -0.64
C ASP A 400 -23.73 3.07 0.87
N TYR A 401 -24.39 4.16 1.29
CA TYR A 401 -24.72 4.38 2.70
C TYR A 401 -25.66 3.30 3.26
N LEU A 402 -26.72 2.98 2.51
CA LEU A 402 -27.75 2.03 2.93
C LEU A 402 -27.28 0.56 2.92
N LEU A 403 -26.23 0.21 2.16
CA LEU A 403 -25.69 -1.16 2.12
C LEU A 403 -25.06 -1.59 3.47
N ASN A 404 -24.70 -0.60 4.30
CA ASN A 404 -24.17 -0.81 5.64
C ASN A 404 -25.26 -1.16 6.67
N LEU A 405 -26.55 -1.10 6.30
CA LEU A 405 -27.63 -1.51 7.19
C LEU A 405 -27.55 -3.01 7.50
N GLU A 406 -27.68 -3.36 8.78
CA GLU A 406 -27.66 -4.75 9.24
C GLU A 406 -28.74 -5.58 8.54
N GLY A 407 -28.38 -6.79 8.12
CA GLY A 407 -29.29 -7.72 7.42
C GLY A 407 -29.51 -7.44 5.93
N ILE A 408 -29.00 -6.33 5.39
CA ILE A 408 -29.13 -5.98 3.97
C ILE A 408 -27.92 -6.47 3.18
N SER A 409 -28.15 -7.23 2.12
CA SER A 409 -27.12 -7.70 1.18
C SER A 409 -27.11 -6.91 -0.12
N THR A 410 -28.25 -6.30 -0.47
CA THR A 410 -28.44 -5.67 -1.78
C THR A 410 -29.35 -4.45 -1.63
N VAL A 411 -28.94 -3.33 -2.23
CA VAL A 411 -29.66 -2.05 -2.22
C VAL A 411 -29.97 -1.61 -3.64
N VAL A 412 -31.18 -1.12 -3.87
CA VAL A 412 -31.60 -0.44 -5.10
C VAL A 412 -32.19 0.93 -4.74
N VAL A 413 -31.59 2.01 -5.24
CA VAL A 413 -32.08 3.39 -5.06
C VAL A 413 -32.57 3.91 -6.39
N ILE A 414 -33.75 4.53 -6.39
CA ILE A 414 -34.47 5.02 -7.57
C ILE A 414 -34.68 6.51 -7.43
N GLY A 415 -34.30 7.30 -8.43
CA GLY A 415 -34.51 8.74 -8.48
C GLY A 415 -34.90 9.23 -9.87
N LEU A 416 -35.56 10.39 -9.94
CA LEU A 416 -35.85 11.07 -11.19
C LEU A 416 -34.79 12.13 -11.46
N CYS A 417 -33.94 11.89 -12.46
CA CYS A 417 -32.96 12.84 -12.98
C CYS A 417 -33.49 13.42 -14.30
N GLU A 418 -33.86 14.69 -14.31
CA GLU A 418 -34.46 15.34 -15.49
C GLU A 418 -35.67 14.56 -16.04
N ASP A 419 -35.54 13.95 -17.24
CA ASP A 419 -36.57 13.15 -17.91
C ASP A 419 -36.30 11.63 -17.84
N MET A 420 -35.42 11.20 -16.92
CA MET A 420 -34.95 9.82 -16.80
C MET A 420 -35.14 9.30 -15.38
N ILE A 421 -35.61 8.06 -15.25
CA ILE A 421 -35.51 7.31 -14.00
C ILE A 421 -34.10 6.73 -13.91
N CYS A 422 -33.33 7.25 -12.96
CA CYS A 422 -32.02 6.76 -12.58
C CYS A 422 -32.16 5.69 -11.51
N VAL A 423 -31.55 4.53 -11.73
CA VAL A 423 -31.53 3.43 -10.78
C VAL A 423 -30.09 3.08 -10.46
N SER A 424 -29.74 3.00 -9.16
CA SER A 424 -28.42 2.53 -8.72
C SER A 424 -28.57 1.31 -7.83
N GLY A 425 -27.82 0.26 -8.17
CA GLY A 425 -27.73 -0.99 -7.43
C GLY A 425 -26.39 -1.15 -6.73
N ARG A 426 -26.42 -1.69 -5.50
CA ARG A 426 -25.24 -2.17 -4.76
C ARG A 426 -25.50 -3.54 -4.18
N SER A 427 -24.51 -4.43 -4.22
CA SER A 427 -24.59 -5.76 -3.61
C SER A 427 -23.27 -6.15 -2.95
N LYS A 428 -23.36 -6.78 -1.77
CA LYS A 428 -22.28 -7.52 -1.13
C LYS A 428 -22.49 -9.04 -1.16
N ASP A 429 -23.56 -9.49 -1.83
CA ASP A 429 -23.82 -10.92 -2.03
C ASP A 429 -22.96 -11.44 -3.19
N ILE A 430 -21.95 -12.24 -2.86
CA ILE A 430 -21.00 -12.83 -3.84
C ILE A 430 -21.66 -13.81 -4.81
N ARG A 431 -22.89 -14.26 -4.53
CA ARG A 431 -23.62 -15.21 -5.37
C ARG A 431 -24.40 -14.53 -6.50
N VAL A 432 -24.47 -13.20 -6.49
CA VAL A 432 -25.28 -12.40 -7.41
C VAL A 432 -24.38 -11.45 -8.15
N ASN A 433 -24.44 -11.45 -9.48
CA ASN A 433 -23.89 -10.37 -10.29
C ASN A 433 -24.98 -9.30 -10.50
N ILE A 434 -24.93 -8.22 -9.72
CA ILE A 434 -25.97 -7.19 -9.80
C ILE A 434 -25.97 -6.44 -11.15
N GLY A 435 -24.82 -6.37 -11.82
CA GLY A 435 -24.70 -5.84 -13.19
C GLY A 435 -25.54 -6.64 -14.18
N ASP A 436 -25.36 -7.96 -14.19
CA ASP A 436 -26.13 -8.86 -15.06
C ASP A 436 -27.63 -8.81 -14.72
N ALA A 437 -27.96 -8.76 -13.43
CA ALA A 437 -29.34 -8.63 -12.97
C ALA A 437 -30.00 -7.32 -13.48
N PHE A 438 -29.26 -6.21 -13.49
CA PHE A 438 -29.75 -4.93 -14.04
C PHE A 438 -29.94 -5.00 -15.56
N VAL A 439 -29.00 -5.60 -16.30
CA VAL A 439 -29.13 -5.78 -17.76
C VAL A 439 -30.38 -6.61 -18.07
N ARG A 440 -30.59 -7.73 -17.37
CA ARG A 440 -31.79 -8.57 -17.53
C ARG A 440 -33.08 -7.84 -17.15
N ALA A 441 -33.06 -7.03 -16.09
CA ALA A 441 -34.25 -6.34 -15.61
C ALA A 441 -34.66 -5.12 -16.44
N PHE A 442 -33.67 -4.43 -17.04
CA PHE A 442 -33.87 -3.07 -17.55
C PHE A 442 -33.30 -2.80 -18.96
N GLY A 443 -32.47 -3.70 -19.50
CA GLY A 443 -31.78 -3.49 -20.78
C GLY A 443 -32.70 -3.43 -22.01
N ASP A 444 -33.94 -3.88 -21.89
CA ASP A 444 -34.99 -3.77 -22.92
C ASP A 444 -35.73 -2.42 -22.89
N ILE A 445 -35.64 -1.66 -21.79
CA ILE A 445 -36.32 -0.36 -21.62
C ILE A 445 -35.36 0.81 -21.85
N GLY A 446 -34.13 0.69 -21.35
CA GLY A 446 -33.18 1.79 -21.33
C GLY A 446 -31.75 1.28 -21.30
N SER A 447 -30.84 2.14 -20.85
CA SER A 447 -29.45 1.72 -20.64
C SER A 447 -29.33 1.06 -19.27
N ALA A 448 -28.69 -0.10 -19.20
CA ALA A 448 -28.41 -0.81 -17.96
C ALA A 448 -27.06 -1.52 -18.07
N GLY A 449 -26.34 -1.61 -16.96
CA GLY A 449 -25.04 -2.27 -16.90
C GLY A 449 -24.41 -2.15 -15.51
N GLY A 450 -23.25 -2.78 -15.35
CA GLY A 450 -22.53 -2.77 -14.08
C GLY A 450 -21.47 -3.85 -13.99
N HIS A 451 -20.99 -4.03 -12.76
CA HIS A 451 -20.09 -5.08 -12.32
C HIS A 451 -20.81 -5.97 -11.28
N ALA A 452 -20.12 -6.99 -10.76
CA ALA A 452 -20.68 -7.93 -9.79
C ALA A 452 -21.33 -7.26 -8.56
N THR A 453 -20.77 -6.16 -8.07
CA THR A 453 -21.19 -5.49 -6.81
C THR A 453 -21.89 -4.15 -7.01
N MET A 454 -21.88 -3.58 -8.22
CA MET A 454 -22.41 -2.25 -8.51
C MET A 454 -23.10 -2.24 -9.88
N ALA A 455 -24.29 -1.66 -9.98
CA ALA A 455 -24.98 -1.51 -11.24
C ALA A 455 -25.71 -0.17 -11.34
N ALA A 456 -25.98 0.25 -12.57
CA ALA A 456 -26.77 1.44 -12.86
C ALA A 456 -27.71 1.18 -14.04
N ALA A 457 -28.88 1.83 -14.01
CA ALA A 457 -29.78 1.89 -15.15
C ALA A 457 -30.37 3.30 -15.31
N GLN A 458 -30.65 3.66 -16.56
CA GLN A 458 -31.29 4.91 -16.95
C GLN A 458 -32.49 4.59 -17.85
N LEU A 459 -33.69 4.85 -17.35
CA LEU A 459 -34.94 4.51 -18.02
C LEU A 459 -35.64 5.79 -18.48
N PRO A 460 -35.91 5.97 -19.79
CA PRO A 460 -36.59 7.16 -20.28
C PRO A 460 -38.06 7.19 -19.81
N LEU A 461 -38.54 8.37 -19.41
CA LEU A 461 -39.96 8.55 -19.07
C LEU A 461 -40.90 8.39 -20.28
N GLY A 462 -40.37 8.47 -21.50
CA GLY A 462 -41.16 8.35 -22.73
C GLY A 462 -42.29 9.38 -22.80
N ILE A 463 -43.53 8.91 -22.99
CA ILE A 463 -44.74 9.76 -23.11
C ILE A 463 -45.09 10.52 -21.83
N PHE A 464 -44.51 10.16 -20.68
CA PHE A 464 -44.71 10.86 -19.41
C PHE A 464 -43.79 12.08 -19.26
N LYS A 465 -42.97 12.38 -20.27
CA LYS A 465 -42.18 13.60 -20.34
C LYS A 465 -43.10 14.84 -20.29
N GLY A 466 -42.91 15.67 -19.26
CA GLY A 466 -43.70 16.90 -19.05
C GLY A 466 -44.92 16.77 -18.12
N VAL A 467 -45.19 15.59 -17.55
CA VAL A 467 -46.19 15.44 -16.48
C VAL A 467 -45.73 16.20 -15.22
N LYS A 468 -46.61 17.06 -14.67
CA LYS A 468 -46.28 17.91 -13.52
C LYS A 468 -46.25 17.17 -12.19
N ASP A 469 -47.01 16.09 -12.08
CA ASP A 469 -47.10 15.28 -10.86
C ASP A 469 -45.94 14.29 -10.79
N LYS A 470 -44.80 14.77 -10.30
CA LYS A 470 -43.57 13.98 -10.17
C LYS A 470 -43.67 12.93 -9.06
N GLU A 471 -44.53 13.12 -8.06
CA GLU A 471 -44.72 12.13 -6.99
C GLU A 471 -45.38 10.87 -7.53
N THR A 472 -46.45 11.02 -8.31
CA THR A 472 -47.12 9.88 -8.95
C THR A 472 -46.19 9.15 -9.92
N ILE A 473 -45.38 9.87 -10.71
CA ILE A 473 -44.37 9.25 -11.58
C ILE A 473 -43.40 8.40 -10.76
N MET A 474 -42.91 8.93 -9.64
CA MET A 474 -41.94 8.22 -8.79
C MET A 474 -42.53 6.99 -8.12
N GLN A 475 -43.78 7.03 -7.68
CA GLN A 475 -44.46 5.85 -7.14
C GLN A 475 -44.61 4.74 -8.19
N LEU A 476 -45.05 5.10 -9.40
CA LEU A 476 -45.17 4.15 -10.51
C LEU A 476 -43.81 3.59 -10.94
N ALA A 477 -42.79 4.43 -10.99
CA ALA A 477 -41.42 4.04 -11.29
C ALA A 477 -40.87 3.08 -10.23
N GLU A 478 -41.05 3.39 -8.94
CA GLU A 478 -40.64 2.53 -7.84
C GLU A 478 -41.28 1.15 -7.94
N ASP A 479 -42.60 1.08 -8.16
CA ASP A 479 -43.33 -0.18 -8.26
C ASP A 479 -42.93 -0.99 -9.50
N ALA A 480 -42.69 -0.34 -10.64
CA ALA A 480 -42.27 -1.01 -11.87
C ALA A 480 -40.83 -1.55 -11.76
N VAL A 481 -39.91 -0.71 -11.29
CA VAL A 481 -38.49 -1.05 -11.11
C VAL A 481 -38.34 -2.16 -10.06
N SER A 482 -39.02 -2.03 -8.91
CA SER A 482 -38.97 -3.03 -7.84
C SER A 482 -39.47 -4.40 -8.31
N ARG A 483 -40.59 -4.44 -9.06
CA ARG A 483 -41.16 -5.70 -9.55
C ARG A 483 -40.23 -6.38 -10.56
N ARG A 484 -39.70 -5.64 -11.52
CA ARG A 484 -38.76 -6.19 -12.53
C ARG A 484 -37.49 -6.72 -11.88
N PHE A 485 -36.86 -5.91 -11.04
CA PHE A 485 -35.64 -6.32 -10.33
C PHE A 485 -35.86 -7.58 -9.48
N LEU A 486 -36.91 -7.60 -8.65
CA LEU A 486 -37.19 -8.74 -7.80
C LEU A 486 -37.60 -10.01 -8.57
N SER A 487 -38.09 -9.90 -9.80
CA SER A 487 -38.36 -11.07 -10.65
C SER A 487 -37.04 -11.75 -11.05
N VAL A 488 -36.09 -10.97 -11.57
CA VAL A 488 -34.76 -11.45 -11.96
C VAL A 488 -34.03 -12.06 -10.77
N MET A 489 -34.06 -11.38 -9.61
CA MET A 489 -33.42 -11.88 -8.39
C MET A 489 -34.01 -13.19 -7.83
N LYS A 490 -35.27 -13.53 -8.17
CA LYS A 490 -35.88 -14.81 -7.77
C LYS A 490 -35.49 -15.96 -8.69
N GLU A 491 -35.33 -15.68 -9.98
CA GLU A 491 -34.84 -16.64 -10.97
C GLU A 491 -33.42 -17.10 -10.59
N GLU A 492 -32.53 -16.18 -10.22
CA GLU A 492 -31.15 -16.50 -9.80
C GLU A 492 -31.02 -17.29 -8.49
N LYS A 493 -32.06 -17.34 -7.67
CA LYS A 493 -32.08 -18.18 -6.45
C LYS A 493 -32.63 -19.58 -6.68
N SER A 494 -33.16 -19.84 -7.87
CA SER A 494 -33.79 -21.12 -8.24
C SER A 494 -32.89 -21.99 -9.13
N GLU A 495 -31.78 -21.42 -9.61
CA GLU A 495 -30.63 -22.10 -10.23
C GLU A 495 -29.55 -22.36 -9.16
#